data_AF-A0A529MBV6-F1
#
_entry.id   AF-A0A529MBV6-F1
#
_cell.length_a   1.000
_cell.length_b   1.000
_cell.length_c   1.000
_cell.angle_alpha   90.00
_cell.angle_beta   90.00
_cell.angle_gamma   90.00
#
_symmetry.space_group_name_H-M   'P 1'
#
loop_
_entity.id
_entity.type
_entity.pdbx_description
1 polymer ?
#
loop_
_entity_poly.entity_id
_entity_poly.type
_entity_poly.pdbx_seq_one_letter_code
_entity_poly.pdbx_strand_id
1 'polypeptide(L)'
;ATFRTGRATRVATVGIGYTHGLPWACANKISARFAGYSAPLIGTICMENMTIDITDVPEALCGPGNFVELLGNDFTLDDLAEAVGLSPHEVLTRLGAGCTRRYLNSSLLPTTPRNKALDFDGSSEMNDGKARL
;
A
#
# COMPACT_ATOMS: atom_id res chain seq x y z
N ALA A 1 -15.98 -21.78 5.20
CA ALA A 1 -16.11 -20.53 4.43
C ALA A 1 -15.43 -19.43 5.21
N THR A 2 -14.50 -18.69 4.60
CA THR A 2 -13.67 -17.66 5.27
C THR A 2 -14.37 -16.31 5.37
N PHE A 3 -15.38 -16.05 4.53
CA PHE A 3 -16.19 -14.84 4.57
C PHE A 3 -17.65 -15.16 4.26
N ARG A 4 -18.57 -14.44 4.89
CA ARG A 4 -20.02 -14.50 4.66
C ARG A 4 -20.61 -13.10 4.74
N THR A 5 -21.41 -12.73 3.75
CA THR A 5 -22.08 -11.42 3.69
C THR A 5 -23.31 -11.40 4.58
N GLY A 6 -23.46 -10.36 5.40
CA GLY A 6 -24.66 -10.12 6.23
C GLY A 6 -25.73 -9.25 5.57
N ARG A 7 -25.44 -8.66 4.42
CA ARG A 7 -26.32 -7.77 3.65
C ARG A 7 -26.13 -7.98 2.15
N ALA A 8 -27.01 -7.39 1.34
CA ALA A 8 -26.78 -7.26 -0.10
C ALA A 8 -25.46 -6.53 -0.32
N THR A 9 -24.51 -7.21 -0.97
CA THR A 9 -23.10 -6.77 -1.07
C THR A 9 -22.68 -6.78 -2.53
N ARG A 10 -22.05 -5.70 -2.99
CA ARG A 10 -21.38 -5.66 -4.30
C ARG A 10 -19.91 -5.96 -4.11
N VAL A 11 -19.38 -6.85 -4.95
CA VAL A 11 -17.99 -7.29 -4.86
C VAL A 11 -17.29 -7.05 -6.18
N ALA A 12 -16.00 -6.70 -6.11
CA ALA A 12 -15.15 -6.58 -7.28
C ALA A 12 -13.96 -7.53 -7.17
N THR A 13 -13.56 -8.09 -8.31
CA THR A 13 -12.35 -8.90 -8.42
C THR A 13 -11.21 -8.02 -8.92
N VAL A 14 -10.11 -8.03 -8.18
CA VAL A 14 -8.88 -7.32 -8.55
C VAL A 14 -7.88 -8.34 -9.05
N GLY A 15 -7.26 -8.08 -10.21
CA GLY A 15 -6.26 -8.94 -10.85
C GLY A 15 -4.89 -8.89 -10.17
N ILE A 16 -4.87 -9.05 -8.85
CA ILE A 16 -3.65 -9.21 -8.07
C ILE A 16 -3.84 -10.30 -7.02
N GLY A 17 -2.83 -11.13 -6.84
CA GLY A 17 -2.86 -12.28 -5.94
C GLY A 17 -1.47 -12.60 -5.39
N TYR A 18 -1.29 -13.77 -4.80
CA TYR A 18 0.00 -14.09 -4.17
C TYR A 18 1.15 -14.29 -5.18
N THR A 19 0.86 -14.59 -6.45
CA THR A 19 1.89 -14.59 -7.52
C THR A 19 2.50 -13.22 -7.76
N HIS A 20 1.78 -12.17 -7.38
CA HIS A 20 2.19 -10.79 -7.51
C HIS A 20 3.01 -10.28 -6.30
N GLY A 21 3.27 -11.18 -5.35
CA GLY A 21 3.99 -10.88 -4.11
C GLY A 21 3.11 -10.49 -2.93
N LEU A 22 1.77 -10.46 -3.08
CA LEU A 22 0.85 -10.15 -1.98
C LEU A 22 0.80 -11.34 -0.99
N PRO A 23 1.19 -11.17 0.28
CA PRO A 23 1.15 -12.27 1.24
C PRO A 23 -0.27 -12.80 1.44
N TRP A 24 -0.44 -14.14 1.54
CA TRP A 24 -1.74 -14.74 1.88
C TRP A 24 -2.31 -14.15 3.18
N ALA A 25 -1.43 -13.79 4.13
CA ALA A 25 -1.78 -13.17 5.40
C ALA A 25 -2.52 -11.82 5.28
N CYS A 26 -2.56 -11.20 4.10
CA CYS A 26 -3.35 -9.98 3.85
C CYS A 26 -4.87 -10.23 3.85
N ALA A 27 -5.30 -11.49 3.73
CA ALA A 27 -6.71 -11.86 3.69
C ALA A 27 -7.50 -11.29 4.88
N ASN A 28 -8.52 -10.47 4.62
CA ASN A 28 -9.36 -9.76 5.60
C ASN A 28 -8.62 -8.79 6.52
N LYS A 29 -7.39 -8.35 6.18
CA LYS A 29 -6.60 -7.41 6.99
C LYS A 29 -6.34 -6.07 6.31
N ILE A 30 -6.49 -6.02 4.99
CA ILE A 30 -6.15 -4.83 4.20
C ILE A 30 -7.35 -4.34 3.40
N SER A 31 -7.26 -3.12 2.92
CA SER A 31 -8.24 -2.52 2.01
C SER A 31 -7.56 -2.01 0.75
N ALA A 32 -8.22 -2.16 -0.39
CA ALA A 32 -7.84 -1.49 -1.62
C ALA A 32 -8.47 -0.09 -1.64
N ARG A 33 -7.74 0.90 -2.15
CA ARG A 33 -8.25 2.27 -2.27
C ARG A 33 -8.41 2.70 -3.71
N PHE A 34 -9.42 3.51 -3.97
CA PHE A 34 -9.62 4.11 -5.29
C PHE A 34 -10.58 5.28 -5.21
N ALA A 35 -10.25 6.38 -5.92
CA ALA A 35 -11.07 7.58 -5.99
C ALA A 35 -11.54 8.14 -4.61
N GLY A 36 -10.70 8.03 -3.59
CA GLY A 36 -11.00 8.49 -2.21
C GLY A 36 -11.82 7.50 -1.36
N TYR A 37 -12.18 6.33 -1.90
CA TYR A 37 -12.87 5.28 -1.17
C TYR A 37 -11.92 4.16 -0.75
N SER A 38 -12.25 3.51 0.36
CA SER A 38 -11.57 2.33 0.88
C SER A 38 -12.51 1.13 0.79
N ALA A 39 -12.08 0.08 0.09
CA ALA A 39 -12.82 -1.16 -0.13
C ALA A 39 -12.08 -2.32 0.54
N PRO A 40 -12.63 -2.92 1.61
CA PRO A 40 -11.96 -3.97 2.34
C PRO A 40 -11.82 -5.24 1.50
N LEU A 41 -10.68 -5.91 1.62
CA LEU A 41 -10.47 -7.24 1.04
C LEU A 41 -11.29 -8.26 1.82
N ILE A 42 -12.10 -9.04 1.11
CA ILE A 42 -12.99 -10.04 1.69
C ILE A 42 -12.66 -11.44 1.19
N GLY A 43 -12.65 -12.42 2.09
CA GLY A 43 -12.37 -13.81 1.76
C GLY A 43 -10.88 -14.13 1.71
N THR A 44 -10.49 -15.02 0.79
CA THR A 44 -9.10 -15.47 0.61
C THR A 44 -8.45 -14.82 -0.61
N ILE A 45 -7.13 -14.84 -0.64
CA ILE A 45 -6.34 -14.40 -1.79
C ILE A 45 -6.03 -15.62 -2.66
N CYS A 46 -6.36 -15.53 -3.94
CA CYS A 46 -6.07 -16.55 -4.94
C CYS A 46 -4.70 -16.31 -5.58
N MET A 47 -4.33 -17.17 -6.53
CA MET A 47 -3.07 -17.11 -7.24
C MET A 47 -2.86 -15.77 -7.95
N GLU A 48 -3.81 -15.37 -8.80
CA GLU A 48 -3.71 -14.12 -9.56
C GLU A 48 -4.77 -13.07 -9.19
N ASN A 49 -5.69 -13.37 -8.26
CA ASN A 49 -6.77 -12.45 -7.93
C ASN A 49 -7.13 -12.42 -6.44
N MET A 50 -7.83 -11.35 -6.08
CA MET A 50 -8.44 -11.16 -4.77
C MET A 50 -9.81 -10.48 -4.93
N THR A 51 -10.62 -10.53 -3.89
CA THR A 51 -11.97 -9.96 -3.88
C THR A 51 -12.05 -8.83 -2.86
N ILE A 52 -12.68 -7.72 -3.26
CA ILE A 52 -12.93 -6.56 -2.39
C ILE A 52 -14.43 -6.24 -2.33
N ASP A 53 -14.89 -5.73 -1.20
CA ASP A 53 -16.25 -5.22 -1.02
C ASP A 53 -16.34 -3.77 -1.51
N ILE A 54 -17.17 -3.54 -2.52
CA ILE A 54 -17.43 -2.21 -3.14
C ILE A 54 -18.87 -1.76 -2.92
N THR A 55 -19.53 -2.27 -1.89
CA THR A 55 -20.93 -1.94 -1.57
C THR A 55 -21.11 -0.45 -1.31
N ASP A 56 -20.19 0.16 -0.57
CA ASP A 56 -20.28 1.57 -0.17
C ASP A 56 -19.61 2.53 -1.18
N VAL A 57 -19.14 2.00 -2.31
CA VAL A 57 -18.50 2.78 -3.38
C VAL A 57 -19.53 3.18 -4.44
N PRO A 58 -19.54 4.44 -4.90
CA PRO A 58 -20.40 4.90 -5.99
C PRO A 58 -20.22 4.07 -7.27
N GLU A 59 -21.34 3.69 -7.89
CA GLU A 59 -21.34 2.83 -9.09
C GLU A 59 -20.59 3.47 -10.27
N ALA A 60 -20.62 4.79 -10.41
CA ALA A 60 -19.87 5.52 -11.45
C ALA A 60 -18.35 5.33 -11.36
N LEU A 61 -17.82 4.94 -10.20
CA LEU A 61 -16.40 4.65 -9.97
C LEU A 61 -16.09 3.16 -10.10
N CYS A 62 -17.11 2.31 -10.18
CA CYS A 62 -17.01 0.86 -10.26
C CYS A 62 -17.17 0.42 -11.72
N GLY A 63 -16.04 0.26 -12.42
CA GLY A 63 -16.01 -0.18 -13.82
C GLY A 63 -14.89 -1.19 -14.08
N PRO A 64 -15.11 -2.20 -14.96
CA PRO A 64 -14.03 -3.07 -15.40
C PRO A 64 -12.87 -2.26 -16.00
N GLY A 65 -11.65 -2.60 -15.60
CA GLY A 65 -10.44 -1.90 -16.05
C GLY A 65 -10.05 -0.68 -15.22
N ASN A 66 -10.86 -0.27 -14.24
CA ASN A 66 -10.45 0.77 -13.29
C ASN A 66 -9.33 0.25 -12.38
N PHE A 67 -8.35 1.11 -12.12
CA PHE A 67 -7.25 0.79 -11.22
C PHE A 67 -7.64 0.98 -9.76
N VAL A 68 -7.07 0.15 -8.91
CA VAL A 68 -7.10 0.29 -7.45
C VAL A 68 -5.68 0.39 -6.93
N GLU A 69 -5.53 1.09 -5.83
CA GLU A 69 -4.29 1.31 -5.12
C GLU A 69 -4.25 0.39 -3.89
N LEU A 70 -3.25 -0.48 -3.83
CA LEU A 70 -2.97 -1.29 -2.65
C LEU A 70 -1.93 -0.68 -1.73
N LEU A 71 -1.02 0.10 -2.32
CA LEU A 71 0.04 0.79 -1.63
C LEU A 71 0.10 2.20 -2.20
N GLY A 72 0.05 3.17 -1.32
CA GLY A 72 -0.12 4.57 -1.66
C GLY A 72 0.28 5.48 -0.52
N ASN A 73 -0.07 6.76 -0.64
CA ASN A 73 0.21 7.75 0.40
C ASN A 73 -0.53 7.43 1.71
N ASP A 74 -1.74 6.88 1.62
CA ASP A 74 -2.59 6.63 2.78
C ASP A 74 -2.41 5.21 3.37
N PHE A 75 -1.70 4.31 2.67
CA PHE A 75 -1.35 2.97 3.16
C PHE A 75 -0.02 2.59 2.55
N THR A 76 0.99 2.76 3.38
CA THR A 76 2.37 2.61 3.02
C THR A 76 2.78 1.14 3.07
N LEU A 77 4.01 0.89 2.64
CA LEU A 77 4.64 -0.42 2.77
C LEU A 77 4.73 -0.86 4.25
N ASP A 78 4.99 0.07 5.16
CA ASP A 78 5.11 -0.19 6.60
C ASP A 78 3.76 -0.59 7.19
N ASP A 79 2.67 0.10 6.80
CA ASP A 79 1.31 -0.25 7.23
C ASP A 79 0.92 -1.67 6.78
N LEU A 80 1.27 -2.03 5.54
CA LEU A 80 1.06 -3.38 5.03
C LEU A 80 1.85 -4.39 5.86
N ALA A 81 3.14 -4.12 6.11
CA ALA A 81 4.03 -5.00 6.86
C ALA A 81 3.52 -5.24 8.30
N GLU A 82 3.07 -4.18 8.97
CA GLU A 82 2.44 -4.26 10.30
C GLU A 82 1.16 -5.11 10.27
N ALA A 83 0.27 -4.87 9.30
CA ALA A 83 -0.98 -5.62 9.17
C ALA A 83 -0.77 -7.13 9.01
N VAL A 84 0.31 -7.55 8.34
CA VAL A 84 0.62 -8.97 8.11
C VAL A 84 1.65 -9.57 9.08
N GLY A 85 2.30 -8.75 9.91
CA GLY A 85 3.34 -9.19 10.85
C GLY A 85 4.66 -9.55 10.17
N LEU A 86 5.03 -8.83 9.12
CA LEU A 86 6.29 -9.01 8.39
C LEU A 86 7.19 -7.77 8.50
N SER A 87 8.44 -7.89 8.06
CA SER A 87 9.31 -6.72 7.90
C SER A 87 9.00 -5.97 6.60
N PRO A 88 9.11 -4.63 6.56
CA PRO A 88 8.91 -3.86 5.32
C PRO A 88 9.81 -4.33 4.17
N HIS A 89 11.05 -4.72 4.47
CA HIS A 89 11.98 -5.28 3.48
C HIS A 89 11.48 -6.59 2.87
N GLU A 90 10.90 -7.48 3.67
CA GLU A 90 10.31 -8.73 3.18
C GLU A 90 9.08 -8.49 2.31
N VAL A 91 8.25 -7.51 2.66
CA VAL A 91 7.12 -7.10 1.83
C VAL A 91 7.62 -6.52 0.50
N LEU A 92 8.60 -5.61 0.54
CA LEU A 92 9.17 -4.98 -0.66
C LEU A 92 9.80 -5.98 -1.62
N THR A 93 10.55 -6.94 -1.09
CA THR A 93 11.27 -7.93 -1.90
C THR A 93 10.34 -8.98 -2.50
N ARG A 94 9.21 -9.28 -1.83
CA ARG A 94 8.15 -10.12 -2.40
C ARG A 94 7.35 -9.40 -3.46
N LEU A 95 7.01 -8.14 -3.23
CA LEU A 95 6.20 -7.36 -4.16
C LEU A 95 6.89 -7.20 -5.50
N GLY A 96 6.13 -7.41 -6.56
CA GLY A 96 6.60 -7.23 -7.92
C GLY A 96 7.21 -8.46 -8.57
N ALA A 97 7.17 -9.63 -7.93
CA ALA A 97 7.10 -10.89 -8.69
C ALA A 97 5.86 -10.80 -9.59
N GLY A 98 5.96 -11.06 -10.90
CA GLY A 98 4.80 -11.02 -11.81
C GLY A 98 4.19 -9.63 -12.13
N CYS A 99 4.56 -8.54 -11.46
CA CYS A 99 4.06 -7.19 -11.78
C CYS A 99 4.92 -6.49 -12.84
N THR A 100 4.27 -5.71 -13.70
CA THR A 100 4.96 -4.78 -14.60
C THR A 100 5.54 -3.61 -13.79
N ARG A 101 6.84 -3.38 -13.90
CA ARG A 101 7.51 -2.24 -13.25
C ARG A 101 7.54 -1.04 -14.19
N ARG A 102 6.98 0.07 -13.74
CA ARG A 102 7.02 1.35 -14.45
C ARG A 102 7.90 2.32 -13.66
N TYR A 103 9.04 2.68 -14.22
CA TYR A 103 9.94 3.67 -13.63
C TYR A 103 9.53 5.06 -14.09
N LEU A 104 9.11 5.90 -13.15
CA LEU A 104 8.75 7.29 -13.43
C LEU A 104 10.02 8.14 -13.26
N ASN A 105 10.41 8.85 -14.31
CA ASN A 105 11.50 9.82 -14.18
C ASN A 105 11.03 10.96 -13.27
N SER A 106 11.92 11.49 -12.43
CA SER A 106 11.59 12.53 -11.44
C SER A 106 10.98 13.79 -12.07
N SER A 107 11.20 14.03 -13.36
CA SER A 107 10.61 15.14 -14.12
C SER A 107 9.11 14.97 -14.43
N LEU A 108 8.53 13.79 -14.21
CA LEU A 108 7.14 13.46 -14.56
C LEU A 108 6.26 13.13 -13.35
N LEU A 109 6.80 13.20 -12.13
CA LEU A 109 5.99 13.04 -10.92
C LEU A 109 5.19 14.31 -10.67
N PRO A 110 3.87 14.24 -10.39
CA PRO A 110 3.14 15.40 -9.88
C PRO A 110 3.83 15.85 -8.60
N THR A 111 4.32 17.09 -8.59
CA THR A 111 5.06 17.65 -7.46
C THR A 111 4.07 17.92 -6.33
N THR A 112 3.83 16.95 -5.46
CA THR A 112 3.27 17.23 -4.14
C THR A 112 4.30 18.11 -3.41
N PRO A 113 3.94 19.29 -2.90
CA PRO A 113 4.87 20.11 -2.15
C PRO A 113 5.34 19.30 -0.94
N ARG A 114 6.63 18.94 -0.95
CA ARG A 114 7.29 18.29 0.18
C ARG A 114 7.25 19.30 1.33
N ASN A 115 6.48 19.02 2.37
CA ASN A 115 6.43 19.88 3.55
C ASN A 115 7.86 20.10 4.06
N LYS A 116 8.25 21.37 4.07
CA LYS A 116 9.57 21.87 4.46
C LYS A 116 9.65 21.83 5.99
N ALA A 117 9.90 20.66 6.54
CA ALA A 117 10.25 20.50 7.95
C ALA A 117 10.98 19.17 8.10
N LEU A 118 12.30 19.22 7.90
CA LEU A 118 13.35 18.48 8.59
C LEU A 118 14.67 18.90 7.93
N ASP A 119 14.95 20.20 7.97
CA ASP A 119 16.29 20.73 7.78
C ASP A 119 17.03 20.47 9.10
N PHE A 120 17.79 19.37 9.16
CA PHE A 120 18.77 19.15 10.23
C PHE A 120 19.97 20.07 9.93
N ASP A 121 19.87 21.33 10.36
CA ASP A 121 21.04 22.19 10.56
C ASP A 121 21.65 21.85 11.91
N GLY A 122 22.86 21.29 11.87
CA GLY A 122 23.66 20.96 13.04
C GLY A 122 25.14 21.10 12.72
N SER A 123 25.53 22.22 12.11
CA SER A 123 26.92 22.66 12.11
C SER A 123 27.21 23.33 13.45
N SER A 124 27.80 22.63 14.42
CA SER A 124 28.41 23.26 15.60
C SER A 124 29.88 22.89 15.72
N GLU A 125 30.67 23.87 15.29
CA GLU A 125 32.06 24.20 15.57
C GLU A 125 32.88 23.32 16.53
N MET A 126 34.02 22.89 15.99
CA MET A 126 35.26 22.60 16.70
C MET A 126 35.67 23.80 17.59
N ASN A 127 35.85 23.57 18.89
CA ASN A 127 36.69 24.44 19.72
C ASN A 127 37.62 23.62 20.60
N ASP A 128 38.91 23.82 20.36
CA ASP A 128 40.04 23.28 21.10
C ASP A 128 40.11 23.83 22.54
N GLY A 129 40.54 22.98 23.46
CA GLY A 129 41.29 23.43 24.64
C GLY A 129 40.67 23.17 26.01
N LYS A 130 41.00 22.01 26.61
CA LYS A 130 41.93 21.93 27.76
C LYS A 130 42.03 20.51 28.29
N ALA A 131 43.28 20.05 28.37
CA ALA A 131 43.71 18.94 29.19
C ALA A 131 43.38 19.17 30.68
N ARG A 132 43.06 18.08 31.40
CA ARG A 132 43.63 17.73 32.72
C ARG A 132 43.10 16.38 33.21
N LEU A 133 44.07 15.47 33.40
CA LEU A 133 44.13 14.25 34.22
C LEU A 133 42.95 13.26 34.16
#